data_AF-A0A523Q7S8-F1
#
_entry.id   AF-A0A523Q7S8-F1
#
_cell.length_a   1.000
_cell.length_b   1.000
_cell.length_c   1.000
_cell.angle_alpha   90.00
_cell.angle_beta   90.00
_cell.angle_gamma   90.00
#
_symmetry.space_group_name_H-M   'P 1'
#
loop_
_entity.id
_entity.type
_entity.pdbx_description
1 polymer ?
#
loop_
_entity_poly.entity_id
_entity_poly.type
_entity_poly.pdbx_seq_one_letter_code
_entity_poly.pdbx_strand_id
1 'polypeptide(L)'
;MKQVLIPLALALAAVTVQAKLPAPSDEAKAKAAEAAAKTAHGNKVADYQLCKSRERVADHYRASAKKAGKEPGAQVDTPACADPGPFVPAPAASGAAPAAAAAAPAAVASAPKKP
;
A
#
# COMPACT_ATOMS: atom_id res chain seq x y z
N MET A 1 21.82 -21.25 -21.69
CA MET A 1 22.75 -20.59 -20.74
C MET A 1 23.26 -19.23 -21.22
N LYS A 2 23.60 -19.02 -22.51
CA LYS A 2 24.07 -17.70 -23.00
C LYS A 2 23.00 -16.58 -23.05
N GLN A 3 21.72 -16.93 -23.17
CA GLN A 3 20.61 -15.97 -23.28
C GLN A 3 20.21 -15.29 -21.95
N VAL A 4 20.63 -15.83 -20.82
CA VAL A 4 20.34 -15.26 -19.48
C VAL A 4 21.47 -14.33 -19.02
N LEU A 5 22.66 -14.43 -19.63
CA LEU A 5 23.83 -13.64 -19.26
C LEU A 5 23.71 -12.17 -19.69
N ILE A 6 22.98 -11.89 -20.78
CA ILE A 6 22.81 -10.52 -21.31
C ILE A 6 21.91 -9.65 -20.41
N PRO A 7 20.69 -10.07 -20.00
CA PRO A 7 19.88 -9.27 -19.09
C PRO A 7 20.51 -9.15 -17.69
N LEU A 8 21.23 -10.17 -17.24
CA LEU A 8 21.94 -10.16 -15.96
C LEU A 8 23.13 -9.17 -15.99
N ALA A 9 23.91 -9.15 -17.07
CA ALA A 9 25.00 -8.19 -17.24
C ALA A 9 24.49 -6.74 -17.34
N LEU A 10 23.35 -6.52 -17.99
CA LEU A 10 22.70 -5.20 -18.06
C LEU A 10 22.20 -4.74 -16.69
N ALA A 11 21.64 -5.65 -15.89
CA ALA A 11 21.20 -5.37 -14.52
C ALA A 11 22.37 -5.07 -13.58
N LEU A 12 23.50 -5.78 -13.70
CA LEU A 12 24.71 -5.47 -12.92
C LEU A 12 25.35 -4.14 -13.36
N ALA A 13 25.34 -3.82 -14.66
CA ALA A 13 25.87 -2.55 -15.17
C ALA A 13 25.04 -1.33 -14.72
N ALA A 14 23.74 -1.52 -14.49
CA ALA A 14 22.87 -0.48 -13.93
C ALA A 14 23.20 -0.10 -12.47
N VAL A 15 23.92 -0.98 -11.74
CA VAL A 15 24.33 -0.73 -10.34
C VAL A 15 25.73 -0.10 -10.26
N THR A 16 26.56 -0.20 -11.31
CA THR A 16 27.96 0.26 -11.29
C THR A 16 28.17 1.75 -11.57
N VAL A 17 27.14 2.51 -11.94
CA VAL A 17 27.21 3.98 -12.01
C VAL A 17 26.66 4.58 -10.72
N GLN A 18 27.36 4.32 -9.62
CA GLN A 18 27.26 5.15 -8.41
C GLN A 18 28.58 5.91 -8.25
N ALA A 19 28.90 6.72 -9.25
CA ALA A 19 29.99 7.68 -9.18
C ALA A 19 29.60 8.77 -8.18
N LYS A 20 29.95 8.61 -6.89
CA LYS A 20 29.87 9.63 -5.82
C LYS A 20 28.82 10.72 -6.11
N LEU A 21 27.55 10.32 -6.24
CA LEU A 21 26.49 11.31 -6.46
C LEU A 21 26.46 12.18 -5.20
N PRO A 22 26.50 13.52 -5.32
CA PRO A 22 26.25 14.39 -4.18
C PRO A 22 24.93 13.94 -3.56
N ALA A 23 24.89 13.88 -2.21
CA ALA A 23 23.68 13.52 -1.50
C ALA A 23 22.50 14.26 -2.13
N PRO A 24 21.36 13.58 -2.41
CA PRO A 24 20.23 14.24 -3.06
C PRO A 24 19.95 15.50 -2.26
N SER A 25 19.98 16.64 -2.97
CA SER A 25 19.83 17.96 -2.36
C SER A 25 18.59 17.97 -1.47
N ASP A 26 18.60 18.76 -0.40
CA ASP A 26 17.46 18.82 0.51
C ASP A 26 16.15 19.16 -0.23
N GLU A 27 16.26 19.93 -1.31
CA GLU A 27 15.21 20.18 -2.32
C GLU A 27 14.65 18.88 -2.95
N ALA A 28 15.52 17.97 -3.43
CA ALA A 28 15.10 16.72 -4.04
C ALA A 28 14.46 15.76 -3.02
N LYS A 29 14.99 15.71 -1.79
CA LYS A 29 14.38 14.91 -0.70
C LYS A 29 13.02 15.46 -0.29
N ALA A 30 12.86 16.79 -0.22
CA ALA A 30 11.58 17.42 0.08
C ALA A 30 10.53 17.10 -0.99
N LYS A 31 10.89 17.13 -2.27
CA LYS A 31 9.97 16.75 -3.37
C LYS A 31 9.60 15.27 -3.35
N ALA A 32 10.55 14.39 -3.04
CA ALA A 32 10.27 12.96 -2.89
C ALA A 32 9.34 12.69 -1.69
N ALA A 33 9.55 13.36 -0.56
CA ALA A 33 8.69 13.25 0.62
C ALA A 33 7.27 13.80 0.35
N GLU A 34 7.16 14.92 -0.37
CA GLU A 34 5.87 15.48 -0.79
C GLU A 34 5.11 14.53 -1.73
N ALA A 35 5.81 13.92 -2.70
CA ALA A 35 5.23 12.93 -3.60
C ALA A 35 4.76 11.68 -2.83
N ALA A 36 5.59 11.16 -1.92
CA ALA A 36 5.22 10.03 -1.07
C ALA A 36 4.00 10.33 -0.19
N ALA A 37 3.93 11.53 0.39
CA ALA A 37 2.78 11.97 1.18
C ALA A 37 1.50 12.07 0.35
N LYS A 38 1.60 12.62 -0.88
CA LYS A 38 0.47 12.67 -1.83
C LYS A 38 0.01 11.27 -2.25
N THR A 39 0.93 10.36 -2.54
CA THR A 39 0.61 8.97 -2.87
C THR A 39 -0.05 8.25 -1.68
N ALA A 40 0.50 8.41 -0.46
CA ALA A 40 -0.08 7.81 0.73
C ALA A 40 -1.50 8.32 0.98
N HIS A 41 -1.75 9.62 0.77
CA HIS A 41 -3.10 10.18 0.87
C HIS A 41 -4.01 9.66 -0.25
N GLY A 42 -3.54 9.63 -1.49
CA GLY A 42 -4.28 9.08 -2.63
C GLY A 42 -4.71 7.63 -2.41
N ASN A 43 -3.85 6.80 -1.80
CA ASN A 43 -4.20 5.44 -1.43
C ASN A 43 -5.34 5.40 -0.40
N LYS A 44 -5.29 6.25 0.64
CA LYS A 44 -6.39 6.35 1.62
C LYS A 44 -7.71 6.78 0.98
N VAL A 45 -7.65 7.69 0.00
CA VAL A 45 -8.83 8.11 -0.78
C VAL A 45 -9.37 6.96 -1.62
N ALA A 46 -8.50 6.18 -2.27
CA ALA A 46 -8.90 5.01 -3.04
C ALA A 46 -9.55 3.95 -2.14
N ASP A 47 -8.98 3.68 -0.97
CA ASP A 47 -9.53 2.75 0.02
C ASP A 47 -10.91 3.19 0.52
N TYR A 48 -11.09 4.49 0.77
CA TYR A 48 -12.38 5.05 1.16
C TYR A 48 -13.43 4.87 0.06
N GLN A 49 -13.08 5.13 -1.21
CA GLN A 49 -14.00 4.93 -2.33
C GLN A 49 -14.35 3.45 -2.53
N LEU A 50 -13.37 2.55 -2.37
CA LEU A 50 -13.60 1.11 -2.42
C LEU A 50 -14.53 0.65 -1.28
N CYS A 51 -14.35 1.19 -0.08
CA CYS A 51 -15.26 0.91 1.02
C CYS A 51 -16.68 1.36 0.68
N LYS A 52 -16.87 2.59 0.19
CA LYS A 52 -18.20 3.08 -0.20
C LYS A 52 -18.83 2.27 -1.32
N SER A 53 -18.06 1.80 -2.30
CA SER A 53 -18.60 1.00 -3.39
C SER A 53 -19.10 -0.37 -2.89
N ARG A 54 -18.35 -1.00 -1.97
CA ARG A 54 -18.75 -2.26 -1.33
C ARG A 54 -20.04 -2.12 -0.52
N GLU A 55 -20.16 -1.05 0.28
CA GLU A 55 -21.37 -0.77 1.05
C GLU A 55 -22.59 -0.55 0.14
N ARG A 56 -22.45 0.23 -0.95
CA ARG A 56 -23.54 0.42 -1.93
C ARG A 56 -24.00 -0.89 -2.57
N VAL A 57 -23.08 -1.80 -2.88
CA VAL A 57 -23.42 -3.12 -3.44
C VAL A 57 -24.16 -3.96 -2.41
N ALA A 58 -23.71 -3.96 -1.15
CA ALA A 58 -24.39 -4.67 -0.07
C ALA A 58 -25.82 -4.13 0.14
N ASP A 59 -26.00 -2.82 0.14
CA ASP A 59 -27.30 -2.17 0.26
C ASP A 59 -28.21 -2.51 -0.92
N HIS A 60 -27.69 -2.44 -2.15
CA HIS A 60 -28.45 -2.79 -3.34
C HIS A 60 -28.88 -4.26 -3.32
N TYR A 61 -27.99 -5.17 -2.94
CA TYR A 61 -28.31 -6.59 -2.80
C TYR A 61 -29.41 -6.82 -1.76
N ARG A 62 -29.29 -6.22 -0.57
CA ARG A 62 -30.31 -6.34 0.49
C ARG A 62 -31.65 -5.76 0.03
N ALA A 63 -31.66 -4.60 -0.60
CA ALA A 63 -32.87 -4.00 -1.15
C ALA A 63 -33.52 -4.90 -2.22
N SER A 64 -32.72 -5.51 -3.09
CA SER A 64 -33.20 -6.43 -4.12
C SER A 64 -33.74 -7.74 -3.53
N ALA A 65 -33.06 -8.30 -2.53
CA ALA A 65 -33.51 -9.50 -1.82
C ALA A 65 -34.87 -9.26 -1.13
N LYS A 66 -35.01 -8.13 -0.43
CA LYS A 66 -36.28 -7.71 0.19
C LYS A 66 -37.41 -7.59 -0.84
N LYS A 67 -37.14 -6.97 -2.00
CA LYS A 67 -38.12 -6.88 -3.10
C LYS A 67 -38.50 -8.25 -3.67
N ALA A 68 -37.56 -9.19 -3.68
CA ALA A 68 -37.78 -10.56 -4.12
C ALA A 68 -38.43 -11.46 -3.04
N GLY A 69 -38.87 -10.89 -1.91
CA GLY A 69 -39.47 -11.63 -0.79
C GLY A 69 -38.49 -12.55 -0.06
N LYS A 70 -37.18 -12.35 -0.24
CA LYS A 70 -36.12 -13.08 0.48
C LYS A 70 -35.62 -12.23 1.63
N GLU A 71 -35.46 -12.84 2.79
CA GLU A 71 -34.82 -12.17 3.92
C GLU A 71 -33.29 -12.22 3.73
N PRO A 72 -32.60 -11.09 3.47
CA PRO A 72 -31.15 -11.10 3.42
C PRO A 72 -30.61 -11.43 4.82
N GLY A 73 -29.57 -12.27 4.89
CA GLY A 73 -28.97 -12.69 6.16
C GLY A 73 -28.55 -11.50 7.05
N ALA A 74 -28.38 -11.79 8.34
CA ALA A 74 -28.10 -10.78 9.37
C ALA A 74 -26.98 -9.81 8.95
N GLN A 75 -27.21 -8.52 9.19
CA GLN A 75 -26.19 -7.50 8.96
C GLN A 75 -25.06 -7.70 9.97
N VAL A 76 -23.89 -8.06 9.44
CA VAL A 76 -22.65 -8.00 10.22
C VAL A 76 -22.27 -6.54 10.35
N ASP A 77 -21.98 -6.08 11.57
CA ASP A 77 -21.49 -4.73 11.82
C ASP A 77 -20.15 -4.52 11.13
N THR A 78 -20.18 -3.87 9.96
CA THR A 78 -19.00 -3.41 9.27
C THR A 78 -18.63 -2.02 9.82
N PRO A 79 -17.35 -1.77 10.13
CA PRO A 79 -16.91 -0.43 10.51
C PRO A 79 -17.19 0.53 9.36
N ALA A 80 -17.67 1.72 9.69
CA ALA A 80 -17.95 2.76 8.70
C ALA A 80 -16.69 3.13 7.90
N CYS A 81 -16.87 3.50 6.63
CA CYS A 81 -15.79 3.96 5.78
C CYS A 81 -15.16 5.25 6.34
N ALA A 82 -13.89 5.19 6.71
CA ALA A 82 -13.16 6.35 7.24
C ALA A 82 -12.78 7.31 6.11
N ASP A 83 -13.28 8.55 6.18
CA ASP A 83 -12.93 9.60 5.23
C ASP A 83 -11.51 10.14 5.53
N PRO A 84 -10.60 10.18 4.54
CA PRO A 84 -9.23 10.61 4.76
C PRO A 84 -9.07 12.13 4.93
N GLY A 85 -10.15 12.90 4.77
CA GLY A 85 -10.14 14.35 4.82
C GLY A 85 -9.36 14.99 3.66
N PRO A 86 -9.18 16.32 3.68
CA PRO A 86 -8.32 17.01 2.73
C PRO A 86 -6.84 16.69 2.98
N PHE A 87 -6.03 16.65 1.92
CA PHE A 87 -4.57 16.54 2.06
C PHE A 87 -4.01 17.79 2.73
N VAL A 88 -3.39 17.60 3.90
CA VAL A 88 -2.63 18.64 4.60
C VAL A 88 -1.14 18.29 4.45
N PRO A 89 -0.33 19.10 3.77
CA PRO A 89 1.11 18.90 3.71
C PRO A 89 1.68 18.91 5.13
N ALA A 90 2.39 17.84 5.51
CA ALA A 90 3.13 17.87 6.77
C ALA A 90 4.19 18.97 6.70
N PRO A 91 4.40 19.77 7.77
CA PRO A 91 5.53 20.70 7.80
C PRO A 91 6.81 19.92 7.57
N ALA A 92 7.71 20.45 6.75
CA ALA A 92 8.96 19.79 6.38
C ALA A 92 9.68 19.32 7.66
N ALA A 93 9.76 18.01 7.84
CA ALA A 93 10.38 17.43 9.02
C ALA A 93 11.88 17.72 8.97
N SER A 94 12.33 18.72 9.72
CA SER A 94 13.72 18.76 10.16
C SER A 94 13.91 17.62 11.17
N GLY A 95 14.66 16.59 10.79
CA GLY A 95 15.12 15.57 11.72
C GLY A 95 14.68 14.16 11.36
N ALA A 96 15.67 13.30 11.19
CA ALA A 96 15.54 11.88 10.90
C ALA A 96 14.54 11.19 11.83
N ALA A 97 13.59 10.45 11.25
CA ALA A 97 12.92 9.36 11.97
C ALA A 97 13.88 8.17 12.05
N PRO A 98 13.95 7.44 13.18
CA PRO A 98 14.82 6.28 13.29
C PRO A 98 14.32 5.21 12.32
N ALA A 99 15.27 4.51 11.70
CA ALA A 99 15.00 3.30 10.94
C ALA A 99 14.09 2.38 11.76
N ALA A 100 12.87 2.15 11.29
CA ALA A 100 12.01 1.12 11.84
C ALA A 100 12.77 -0.19 11.72
N ALA A 101 13.07 -0.76 12.89
CA ALA A 101 13.81 -1.99 13.06
C ALA A 101 13.28 -3.07 12.10
N ALA A 102 14.22 -3.76 11.46
CA ALA A 102 13.97 -4.93 10.66
C ALA A 102 12.99 -5.86 11.38
N ALA A 103 11.78 -6.02 10.83
CA ALA A 103 10.92 -7.13 11.18
C ALA A 103 11.61 -8.39 10.66
N ALA A 104 12.29 -9.08 11.56
CA ALA A 104 12.82 -10.42 11.31
C ALA A 104 11.68 -11.32 10.80
N PRO A 105 11.88 -12.10 9.72
CA PRO A 105 10.85 -13.05 9.29
C PRO A 105 10.68 -14.11 10.38
N ALA A 106 9.45 -14.22 10.89
CA ALA A 106 9.05 -15.27 11.81
C ALA A 106 9.31 -16.64 11.16
N ALA A 107 10.01 -17.51 11.89
CA ALA A 107 10.29 -18.88 11.49
C ALA A 107 8.98 -19.66 11.29
N VAL A 108 8.74 -20.16 10.08
CA VAL A 108 7.71 -21.16 9.82
C VAL A 108 8.23 -22.54 10.24
N ALA A 109 7.80 -23.00 11.41
CA ALA A 109 7.98 -24.39 11.83
C ALA A 109 6.91 -25.26 11.14
N SER A 110 7.29 -25.93 10.05
CA SER A 110 6.46 -26.96 9.42
C SER A 110 6.68 -28.30 10.13
N ALA A 111 5.69 -28.76 10.89
CA ALA A 111 5.63 -30.14 11.38
C ALA A 111 5.32 -31.11 10.22
N PRO A 112 5.94 -32.31 10.15
CA PRO A 112 5.66 -33.25 9.07
C PRO A 112 4.38 -34.04 9.34
N LYS A 113 3.48 -34.08 8.35
CA LYS A 113 2.37 -35.05 8.29
C LYS A 113 2.81 -36.24 7.45
N LYS A 114 2.89 -37.41 8.09
CA LYS A 114 3.18 -38.72 7.51
C LYS A 114 1.88 -39.41 7.05
N PRO A 115 1.88 -40.19 5.96
CA PRO A 115 1.08 -41.41 5.85
C PRO A 115 1.86 -42.64 6.36
#